data_AF-A0A6V7JTI8-F1
#
_entry.id   AF-A0A6V7JTI8-F1
#
_cell.length_a   1.000
_cell.length_b   1.000
_cell.length_c   1.000
_cell.angle_alpha   90.00
_cell.angle_beta   90.00
_cell.angle_gamma   90.00
#
_symmetry.space_group_name_H-M   'P 1'
#
loop_
_entity.id
_entity.type
_entity.pdbx_description
1 polymer ?
#
loop_
_entity_poly.entity_id
_entity_poly.type
_entity_poly.pdbx_seq_one_letter_code
_entity_poly.pdbx_strand_id
1 'polypeptide(L)'
;MAENKLQCVENECSLSKKQKIEETDQDTLPKDNSDDVDKLLKNLPNFELKRILRNDTSNKRIAIEGVFEGYNDNTALIVLEKKIFPEDHQLLQQGFFNNDTTVEKLYRNDIYSGYDWFPVKEQN
;
A
#
# COMPACT_ATOMS: atom_id res chain seq x y z
N MET A 1 -9.06 -30.34 45.04
CA MET A 1 -9.38 -31.63 44.39
C MET A 1 -10.83 -31.59 43.95
N ALA A 2 -11.08 -32.00 42.70
CA ALA A 2 -12.35 -32.48 42.10
C ALA A 2 -13.60 -31.57 42.23
N GLU A 3 -14.09 -30.93 41.16
CA GLU A 3 -14.90 -31.45 40.03
C GLU A 3 -16.40 -31.17 40.24
N ASN A 4 -17.02 -30.36 39.36
CA ASN A 4 -18.15 -30.80 38.52
C ASN A 4 -18.70 -29.69 37.60
N LYS A 5 -18.54 -29.92 36.30
CA LYS A 5 -19.59 -29.99 35.27
C LYS A 5 -20.74 -28.97 35.31
N LEU A 6 -20.79 -28.10 34.31
CA LEU A 6 -22.05 -27.58 33.78
C LEU A 6 -22.12 -27.76 32.25
N GLN A 7 -23.33 -28.09 31.84
CA GLN A 7 -23.73 -28.71 30.60
C GLN A 7 -24.36 -27.67 29.66
N CYS A 8 -24.32 -27.97 28.36
CA CYS A 8 -24.77 -27.19 27.22
C CYS A 8 -26.21 -26.64 27.30
N VAL A 9 -26.45 -25.49 26.68
CA VAL A 9 -27.65 -25.26 25.85
C VAL A 9 -27.25 -24.45 24.62
N GLU A 10 -27.73 -24.96 23.48
CA GLU A 10 -27.57 -24.49 22.12
C GLU A 10 -28.23 -23.12 21.90
N ASN A 11 -27.70 -22.34 20.96
CA ASN A 11 -28.58 -21.57 20.09
C ASN A 11 -28.01 -21.56 18.68
N GLU A 12 -28.81 -22.17 17.82
CA GLU A 12 -28.64 -22.41 16.40
C GLU A 12 -28.38 -21.10 15.63
N CYS A 13 -27.47 -21.15 14.65
CA CYS A 13 -27.63 -20.34 13.45
C CYS A 13 -27.51 -21.28 12.26
N SER A 14 -28.66 -21.55 11.65
CA SER A 14 -28.86 -22.58 10.64
C SER A 14 -28.27 -22.18 9.29
N LEU A 15 -27.70 -23.20 8.63
CA LEU A 15 -27.23 -23.19 7.25
C LEU A 15 -28.36 -22.79 6.30
N SER A 16 -28.15 -21.73 5.52
CA SER A 16 -29.00 -21.39 4.38
C SER A 16 -28.19 -21.47 3.07
N LYS A 17 -28.34 -22.64 2.42
CA LYS A 17 -28.30 -22.95 0.98
C LYS A 17 -27.18 -22.34 0.12
N LYS A 18 -26.22 -23.20 -0.27
CA LYS A 18 -25.34 -22.98 -1.42
C LYS A 18 -26.18 -22.90 -2.69
N GLN A 19 -26.13 -21.77 -3.38
CA GLN A 19 -26.66 -21.64 -4.73
C GLN A 19 -25.71 -22.33 -5.70
N LYS A 20 -26.23 -23.34 -6.40
CA LYS A 20 -25.56 -23.98 -7.54
C LYS A 20 -25.61 -22.98 -8.70
N ILE A 21 -24.46 -22.43 -9.08
CA ILE A 21 -24.32 -21.69 -10.33
C ILE A 21 -24.00 -22.74 -11.39
N GLU A 22 -24.87 -22.79 -12.40
CA GLU A 22 -24.72 -23.63 -13.58
C GLU A 22 -23.57 -23.08 -14.43
N GLU A 23 -22.66 -23.97 -14.83
CA GLU A 23 -21.61 -23.67 -15.79
C GLU A 23 -22.27 -23.35 -17.14
N THR A 24 -22.07 -22.13 -17.62
CA THR A 24 -22.21 -21.80 -19.03
C THR A 24 -20.88 -21.21 -19.46
N ASP A 25 -20.20 -21.95 -20.33
CA ASP A 25 -18.99 -21.54 -21.01
C ASP A 25 -19.20 -20.26 -21.82
N GLN A 26 -18.09 -19.53 -21.99
CA GLN A 26 -17.88 -18.29 -22.78
C GLN A 26 -18.18 -16.99 -22.02
N ASP A 27 -17.13 -16.35 -21.49
CA ASP A 27 -16.38 -15.39 -22.30
C ASP A 27 -15.20 -14.79 -21.52
N THR A 28 -14.03 -14.87 -22.15
CA THR A 28 -12.85 -14.01 -21.99
C THR A 28 -12.39 -13.73 -20.55
N LEU A 29 -11.44 -14.55 -20.08
CA LEU A 29 -10.43 -14.13 -19.10
C LEU A 29 -9.99 -12.69 -19.44
N PRO A 30 -10.02 -11.72 -18.50
CA PRO A 30 -9.49 -10.40 -18.78
C PRO A 30 -8.05 -10.57 -19.22
N LYS A 31 -7.77 -10.20 -20.48
CA LYS A 31 -6.41 -10.08 -20.99
C LYS A 31 -5.66 -9.22 -19.98
N ASP A 32 -4.59 -9.76 -19.41
CA ASP A 32 -3.63 -8.99 -18.63
C ASP A 32 -3.10 -7.86 -19.53
N ASN A 33 -3.68 -6.66 -19.39
CA ASN A 33 -3.17 -5.43 -19.98
C ASN A 33 -1.94 -4.98 -19.19
N SER A 34 -0.89 -5.79 -19.16
CA SER A 34 0.40 -5.40 -18.56
C SER A 34 0.95 -4.13 -19.21
N ASP A 35 0.63 -3.90 -20.49
CA ASP A 35 1.06 -2.74 -21.26
C ASP A 35 0.40 -1.42 -20.85
N ASP A 36 -0.76 -1.44 -20.19
CA ASP A 36 -1.48 -0.22 -19.81
C ASP A 36 -0.94 0.40 -18.53
N VAL A 37 -0.47 -0.41 -17.58
CA VAL A 37 0.09 0.09 -16.31
C VAL A 37 1.37 0.90 -16.56
N ASP A 38 2.26 0.41 -17.43
CA ASP A 38 3.49 1.12 -17.77
C ASP A 38 3.25 2.44 -18.52
N LYS A 39 2.19 2.50 -19.35
CA LYS A 39 1.74 3.76 -19.98
C LYS A 39 1.16 4.72 -18.95
N LEU A 40 0.39 4.21 -17.99
CA LEU A 40 -0.19 5.01 -16.90
C LEU A 40 0.92 5.63 -16.02
N LEU A 41 1.95 4.85 -15.68
CA LEU A 41 3.09 5.32 -14.89
C LEU A 41 3.86 6.44 -15.59
N LYS A 42 4.02 6.38 -16.92
CA LYS A 42 4.63 7.48 -17.70
C LYS A 42 3.81 8.77 -17.68
N ASN A 43 2.49 8.66 -17.51
CA ASN A 43 1.57 9.78 -17.46
C ASN A 43 1.30 10.31 -16.04
N LEU A 44 1.96 9.76 -15.00
CA LEU A 44 1.87 10.26 -13.61
C LEU A 44 2.04 11.78 -13.46
N PRO A 45 2.95 12.46 -14.19
CA PRO A 45 3.06 13.92 -14.12
C PRO A 45 1.79 14.68 -14.54
N ASN A 46 0.91 14.04 -15.33
CA ASN A 46 -0.34 14.60 -15.83
C ASN A 46 -1.54 14.16 -14.97
N PHE A 47 -1.30 13.61 -13.77
CA PHE A 47 -2.35 13.23 -12.83
C PHE A 47 -2.82 14.46 -12.04
N GLU A 48 -4.10 14.80 -12.19
CA GLU A 48 -4.76 15.82 -11.40
C GLU A 48 -5.41 15.19 -10.17
N LEU A 49 -4.87 15.53 -8.99
CA LEU A 49 -5.42 15.09 -7.71
C LEU A 49 -6.78 15.77 -7.46
N LYS A 50 -7.82 14.95 -7.23
CA LYS A 50 -9.17 15.44 -6.92
C LYS A 50 -9.44 15.42 -5.42
N ARG A 51 -9.15 14.31 -4.74
CA ARG A 51 -9.28 14.20 -3.27
C ARG A 51 -8.44 13.08 -2.70
N ILE A 52 -8.11 13.20 -1.41
CA ILE A 52 -7.53 12.10 -0.63
C ILE A 52 -8.68 11.25 -0.09
N LEU A 53 -8.69 9.96 -0.42
CA LEU A 53 -9.69 9.01 0.08
C LEU A 53 -9.32 8.47 1.46
N ARG A 54 -8.02 8.23 1.68
CA ARG A 54 -7.49 7.74 2.95
C ARG A 54 -6.04 8.17 3.13
N ASN A 55 -5.70 8.61 4.34
CA ASN A 55 -4.32 8.85 4.76
C ASN A 55 -4.06 8.06 6.05
N ASP A 56 -3.34 6.96 5.95
CA ASP A 56 -2.96 6.09 7.07
C ASP A 56 -1.51 6.36 7.44
N THR A 57 -1.30 7.25 8.40
CA THR A 57 0.03 7.66 8.84
C THR A 57 0.76 6.55 9.61
N SER A 58 0.03 5.63 10.25
CA SER A 58 0.61 4.51 11.00
C SER A 58 1.24 3.49 10.05
N ASN A 59 0.56 3.17 8.95
CA ASN A 59 1.07 2.28 7.91
C ASN A 59 1.80 3.00 6.77
N LYS A 60 2.02 4.32 6.92
CA LYS A 60 2.69 5.17 5.92
C LYS A 60 2.12 4.99 4.50
N ARG A 61 0.79 4.97 4.40
CA ARG A 61 0.04 4.71 3.16
C ARG A 61 -0.97 5.82 2.89
N ILE A 62 -1.09 6.22 1.64
CA ILE A 62 -2.08 7.19 1.16
C ILE A 62 -2.83 6.64 -0.05
N ALA A 63 -4.14 6.87 -0.11
CA ALA A 63 -4.99 6.53 -1.24
C ALA A 63 -5.67 7.81 -1.76
N ILE A 64 -5.54 8.05 -3.05
CA ILE A 64 -5.86 9.32 -3.71
C ILE A 64 -6.74 9.06 -4.92
N GLU A 65 -7.81 9.82 -5.06
CA GLU A 65 -8.65 9.88 -6.25
C GLU A 65 -8.21 11.07 -7.12
N GLY A 66 -8.15 10.85 -8.43
CA GLY A 66 -7.89 11.90 -9.39
C GLY A 66 -8.23 11.48 -10.82
N VAL A 67 -7.76 12.25 -11.78
CA VAL A 67 -7.95 12.01 -13.21
C VAL A 67 -6.63 12.23 -13.94
N PHE A 68 -6.43 11.53 -15.06
CA PHE A 68 -5.29 11.81 -15.95
C PHE A 68 -5.76 12.77 -17.05
N GLU A 69 -4.96 13.78 -17.37
CA GLU A 69 -5.25 14.71 -18.46
C GLU A 69 -5.54 13.96 -19.77
N GLY A 70 -6.64 14.31 -20.45
CA GLY A 70 -7.10 13.64 -21.67
C GLY A 70 -8.02 12.43 -21.44
N TYR A 71 -8.26 12.04 -20.19
CA TYR A 71 -9.16 10.94 -19.79
C TYR A 71 -10.27 11.46 -18.85
N ASN A 72 -11.07 12.41 -19.32
CA ASN A 72 -12.03 13.16 -18.50
C ASN A 72 -13.11 12.29 -17.85
N ASP A 73 -13.43 11.14 -18.42
CA ASP A 73 -14.48 10.25 -17.91
C ASP A 73 -13.94 9.15 -16.97
N ASN A 74 -12.61 9.01 -16.84
CA ASN A 74 -12.00 7.92 -16.07
C ASN A 74 -11.37 8.44 -14.79
N THR A 75 -12.07 8.22 -13.68
CA THR A 75 -11.53 8.41 -12.34
C THR A 75 -10.48 7.34 -12.05
N ALA A 76 -9.30 7.76 -11.61
CA ALA A 76 -8.20 6.88 -11.21
C ALA A 76 -8.00 6.90 -9.69
N LEU A 77 -7.61 5.73 -9.17
CA LEU A 77 -7.22 5.52 -7.78
C LEU A 77 -5.72 5.21 -7.72
N ILE A 78 -4.97 6.04 -7.01
CA ILE A 78 -3.55 5.80 -6.75
C ILE A 78 -3.35 5.49 -5.27
N VAL A 79 -2.63 4.40 -4.99
CA VAL A 79 -2.23 4.02 -3.63
C VAL A 79 -0.71 4.05 -3.55
N LEU A 80 -0.18 4.86 -2.62
CA LEU A 80 1.24 4.96 -2.36
C LEU A 80 1.53 4.47 -0.95
N GLU A 81 2.57 3.66 -0.81
CA GLU A 81 3.01 3.09 0.47
C GLU A 81 4.52 3.19 0.58
N LYS A 82 5.02 3.62 1.74
CA LYS A 82 6.45 3.62 2.01
C LYS A 82 6.96 2.18 2.13
N LYS A 83 8.04 1.88 1.42
CA LYS A 83 8.75 0.60 1.56
C LYS A 83 9.41 0.50 2.93
N ILE A 84 9.52 -0.72 3.43
CA ILE A 84 10.32 -1.03 4.62
C ILE A 84 11.81 -0.90 4.31
N PHE A 85 12.61 -0.61 5.34
CA PHE A 85 14.06 -0.64 5.20
C PHE A 85 14.55 -2.08 4.97
N PRO A 86 15.57 -2.29 4.12
CA PRO A 86 16.21 -3.59 4.00
C PRO A 86 16.96 -3.94 5.29
N GLU A 87 17.04 -5.22 5.62
CA GLU A 87 17.83 -5.71 6.76
C GLU A 87 19.30 -5.95 6.38
N ASP A 88 19.61 -6.01 5.08
CA ASP A 88 20.96 -6.22 4.59
C ASP A 88 21.85 -5.00 4.84
N HIS A 89 22.97 -5.22 5.54
CA HIS A 89 23.90 -4.16 5.91
C HIS A 89 24.57 -3.48 4.72
N GLN A 90 24.87 -4.21 3.64
CA GLN A 90 25.49 -3.61 2.45
C GLN A 90 24.51 -2.70 1.74
N LEU A 91 23.25 -3.12 1.61
CA LEU A 91 22.19 -2.28 1.03
C LEU A 91 21.94 -1.02 1.87
N LEU A 92 21.96 -1.15 3.20
CA LEU A 92 21.83 0.00 4.09
C LEU A 92 22.99 0.99 3.93
N GLN A 93 24.23 0.51 3.90
CA GLN A 93 25.40 1.39 3.71
C GLN A 93 25.39 2.05 2.33
N GLN A 94 25.13 1.29 1.28
CA GLN A 94 25.18 1.78 -0.09
C GLN A 94 24.01 2.71 -0.42
N GLY A 95 22.82 2.49 0.14
CA GLY A 95 21.64 3.27 -0.18
C GLY A 95 21.35 4.43 0.76
N PHE A 96 21.67 4.27 2.05
CA PHE A 96 21.18 5.15 3.11
C PHE A 96 22.30 5.81 3.92
N PHE A 97 23.44 5.16 4.13
CA PHE A 97 24.52 5.66 4.99
C PHE A 97 25.83 5.86 4.21
N ASN A 98 25.74 6.65 3.14
CA ASN A 98 26.87 6.99 2.28
C ASN A 98 27.08 8.51 2.19
N ASN A 99 28.10 8.94 1.44
CA ASN A 99 28.42 10.35 1.25
C ASN A 99 27.43 11.08 0.32
N ASP A 100 26.61 10.35 -0.43
CA ASP A 100 25.63 10.90 -1.38
C ASP A 100 24.28 11.20 -0.72
N THR A 101 24.10 10.75 0.52
CA THR A 101 22.91 11.00 1.33
C THR A 101 22.91 12.43 1.82
N THR A 102 21.80 13.14 1.60
CA THR A 102 21.62 14.49 2.12
C THR A 102 20.92 14.43 3.48
N VAL A 103 21.46 15.15 4.46
CA VAL A 103 20.95 15.14 5.83
C VAL A 103 20.77 16.57 6.32
N GLU A 104 19.58 16.90 6.81
CA GLU A 104 19.26 18.19 7.41
C GLU A 104 18.98 18.00 8.90
N LYS A 105 19.62 18.82 9.75
CA LYS A 105 19.50 18.67 11.21
C LYS A 105 18.26 19.40 11.72
N LEU A 106 17.41 18.68 12.45
CA LEU A 106 16.20 19.23 13.07
C LEU A 106 16.45 19.74 14.49
N TYR A 107 17.08 18.92 15.33
CA TYR A 107 17.35 19.26 16.73
C TYR A 107 18.58 18.54 17.27
N ARG A 108 19.11 19.04 18.39
CA ARG A 108 20.15 18.36 19.18
C ARG A 108 19.95 18.65 20.67
N ASN A 109 19.95 17.61 21.47
CA ASN A 109 19.94 17.64 22.91
C ASN A 109 21.00 16.66 23.43
N ASP A 110 22.15 17.18 23.84
CA ASP A 110 23.29 16.41 24.31
C ASP A 110 23.65 15.24 23.35
N ILE A 111 23.34 14.00 23.74
CA ILE A 111 23.56 12.77 22.96
C ILE A 111 22.46 12.44 21.94
N TYR A 112 21.33 13.14 21.98
CA TYR A 112 20.21 12.93 21.07
C TYR A 112 20.18 13.99 19.97
N SER A 113 19.87 13.58 18.74
CA SER A 113 19.71 14.49 17.61
C SER A 113 18.73 13.91 16.62
N GLY A 114 17.89 14.78 16.04
CA GLY A 114 16.97 14.42 14.96
C GLY A 114 17.43 15.03 13.64
N TYR A 115 17.19 14.30 12.56
CA TYR A 115 17.56 14.70 11.21
C TYR A 115 16.45 14.33 10.22
N ASP A 116 16.26 15.17 9.20
CA ASP A 116 15.64 14.76 7.95
C ASP A 116 16.70 14.07 7.08
N TRP A 117 16.36 12.88 6.61
CA TRP A 117 17.29 11.98 5.94
C TRP A 117 16.80 11.68 4.53
N PHE A 118 17.59 12.03 3.52
CA PHE A 118 17.24 11.90 2.11
C PHE A 118 18.22 10.92 1.41
N PRO A 119 17.83 9.63 1.29
CA PRO A 119 18.64 8.60 0.64
C PRO A 119 18.84 8.83 -0.86
N VAL A 120 19.76 8.09 -1.47
CA VAL A 120 20.01 8.11 -2.92
C VAL A 120 18.75 7.66 -3.69
N LYS A 121 18.51 8.25 -4.86
CA LYS A 121 17.27 8.14 -5.66
C LYS A 121 16.78 6.71 -5.92
N GLU A 122 17.67 5.71 -5.92
CA GLU A 122 17.31 4.31 -6.13
C GLU A 122 16.47 3.71 -4.97
N GLN A 123 16.52 4.35 -3.79
CA GLN A 123 15.86 3.89 -2.56
C GLN A 123 14.77 4.84 -2.04
N ASN A 124 14.43 5.89 -2.80
CA ASN A 124 13.50 6.96 -2.38
C ASN A 124 12.09 6.80 -2.98
#